data_AF-A0A426QJI8-F1
#
_entry.id   AF-A0A426QJI8-F1
#
_cell.length_a   1.000
_cell.length_b   1.000
_cell.length_c   1.000
_cell.angle_alpha   90.00
_cell.angle_beta   90.00
_cell.angle_gamma   90.00
#
_symmetry.space_group_name_H-M   'P 1'
#
loop_
_entity.id
_entity.type
_entity.pdbx_description
1 polymer ?
#
loop_
_entity_poly.entity_id
_entity_poly.type
_entity_poly.pdbx_seq_one_letter_code
_entity_poly.pdbx_strand_id
1 'polypeptide(L)'
;MAVVEQMKPRIEMDGVQLRNVQRRFMVINQDRLKRVHAGLRDRHRLFLDLLPLLFHINHPMLPGYLSSKAPAGVSDYKPNKRTLDAARKLSKSFTYQQRSVRAHDVLALYMMGSSGTIAYSRKSDFDIWVCIRNDMDSEAREMLAQKAANIESWAASMSLEVHFFLMDDAAFRAGEMDSLSSESSGSAQHHLLLDEFYRTGLLIAGRYPVWWLVPPQYEMVYEEYVSQLLHKRFVNPKEVVDFGGLDKMPAGEFFGATLWQLYKAVSLRPTSRRSRYC
;
A
#
# COMPACT_ATOMS: atom_id res chain seq x y z
N MET A 1 -2.37 35.31 34.71
CA MET A 1 -2.74 33.99 34.16
C MET A 1 -1.50 33.43 33.50
N ALA A 2 -0.84 32.47 34.14
CA ALA A 2 0.37 31.85 33.62
C ALA A 2 0.00 31.03 32.38
N VAL A 3 0.63 31.35 31.26
CA VAL A 3 0.62 30.52 30.05
C VAL A 3 1.27 29.20 30.45
N VAL A 4 0.49 28.12 30.49
CA VAL A 4 1.02 26.77 30.56
C VAL A 4 1.74 26.54 29.24
N GLU A 5 3.03 26.86 29.21
CA GLU A 5 3.95 26.42 28.18
C GLU A 5 3.90 24.89 28.23
N GLN A 6 3.14 24.28 27.31
CA GLN A 6 3.09 22.83 27.20
C GLN A 6 4.52 22.35 26.97
N MET A 7 5.13 21.74 28.00
CA MET A 7 6.42 21.11 27.89
C MET A 7 6.34 20.08 26.76
N LYS A 8 6.93 20.41 25.60
CA LYS A 8 7.10 19.44 24.52
C LYS A 8 7.81 18.21 25.11
N PRO A 9 7.27 17.00 24.90
CA PRO A 9 7.89 15.80 25.44
C PRO A 9 9.31 15.70 24.88
N ARG A 10 10.30 15.52 25.78
CA ARG A 10 11.67 15.27 25.35
C ARG A 10 11.67 13.97 24.54
N ILE A 11 12.10 14.05 23.29
CA ILE A 11 12.13 12.90 22.39
C ILE A 11 13.35 12.04 22.76
N GLU A 12 13.08 10.86 23.31
CA GLU A 12 14.07 9.85 23.63
C GLU A 12 13.97 8.71 22.62
N MET A 13 15.09 8.34 22.03
CA MET A 13 15.17 7.29 21.01
C MET A 13 16.19 6.24 21.41
N ASP A 14 15.74 4.99 21.46
CA ASP A 14 16.61 3.83 21.65
C ASP A 14 16.65 3.02 20.35
N GLY A 15 17.81 2.99 19.71
CA GLY A 15 18.03 2.25 18.47
C GLY A 15 17.84 0.73 18.61
N VAL A 16 18.03 0.17 19.80
CA VAL A 16 17.74 -1.26 20.06
C VAL A 16 16.24 -1.49 20.04
N GLN A 17 15.47 -0.63 20.71
CA GLN A 17 14.00 -0.73 20.70
C GLN A 17 13.42 -0.54 19.31
N LEU A 18 13.91 0.44 18.55
CA LEU A 18 13.49 0.69 17.16
C LEU A 18 13.70 -0.53 16.26
N ARG A 19 14.89 -1.16 16.33
CA ARG A 19 15.16 -2.40 15.60
C ARG A 19 14.27 -3.55 16.04
N ASN A 20 13.95 -3.65 17.33
CA ASN A 20 13.03 -4.67 17.85
C ASN A 20 11.60 -4.45 17.37
N VAL A 21 11.12 -3.20 17.32
CA VAL A 21 9.80 -2.84 16.77
C VAL A 21 9.75 -3.19 15.28
N GLN A 22 10.75 -2.75 14.50
CA GLN A 22 10.86 -3.08 13.08
C GLN A 22 10.82 -4.60 12.84
N ARG A 23 11.63 -5.37 13.58
CA ARG A 23 11.65 -6.83 13.48
C ARG A 23 10.28 -7.44 13.78
N ARG A 24 9.62 -7.01 14.85
CA ARG A 24 8.28 -7.50 15.22
C ARG A 24 7.25 -7.20 14.14
N PHE A 25 7.26 -5.98 13.60
CA PHE A 25 6.41 -5.61 12.47
C PHE A 25 6.62 -6.56 11.28
N MET A 26 7.88 -6.80 10.87
CA MET A 26 8.18 -7.66 9.73
C MET A 26 7.71 -9.11 9.96
N VAL A 27 7.89 -9.65 11.17
CA VAL A 27 7.41 -11.00 11.53
C VAL A 27 5.89 -11.09 11.45
N ILE A 28 5.18 -10.15 12.08
CA ILE A 28 3.71 -10.11 12.05
C ILE A 28 3.20 -9.97 10.62
N ASN A 29 3.79 -9.08 9.83
CA ASN A 29 3.43 -8.86 8.43
C ASN A 29 3.62 -10.15 7.61
N GLN A 30 4.77 -10.82 7.75
CA GLN A 30 5.04 -12.09 7.06
C GLN A 30 4.04 -13.18 7.44
N ASP A 31 3.69 -13.30 8.73
CA ASP A 31 2.74 -14.32 9.17
C ASP A 31 1.30 -14.02 8.70
N ARG A 32 0.91 -12.74 8.67
CA ARG A 32 -0.36 -12.33 8.05
C ARG A 32 -0.37 -12.63 6.54
N LEU A 33 0.72 -12.35 5.82
CA LEU A 33 0.83 -12.65 4.39
C LEU A 33 0.79 -14.16 4.12
N LYS A 34 1.43 -14.99 4.96
CA LYS A 34 1.32 -16.46 4.89
C LYS A 34 -0.11 -16.95 5.09
N ARG A 35 -0.87 -16.34 6.01
CA ARG A 35 -2.29 -16.68 6.22
C ARG A 35 -3.14 -16.32 5.00
N VAL A 36 -2.93 -15.15 4.40
CA VAL A 36 -3.57 -14.78 3.13
C VAL A 36 -3.23 -15.82 2.08
N HIS A 37 -1.95 -16.14 1.90
CA HIS A 37 -1.48 -17.14 0.94
C HIS A 37 -2.17 -18.51 1.15
N ALA A 38 -2.25 -18.98 2.39
CA ALA A 38 -2.90 -20.25 2.73
C ALA A 38 -4.40 -20.27 2.41
N GLY A 39 -5.10 -19.13 2.53
CA GLY A 39 -6.52 -19.02 2.21
C GLY A 39 -6.86 -18.93 0.71
N LEU A 40 -5.87 -18.67 -0.15
CA LEU A 40 -6.09 -18.47 -1.58
C LEU A 40 -6.15 -19.78 -2.38
N ARG A 41 -6.87 -19.74 -3.50
CA ARG A 41 -6.83 -20.80 -4.53
C ARG A 41 -5.47 -20.77 -5.24
N ASP A 42 -5.03 -21.88 -5.81
CA ASP A 42 -3.69 -21.98 -6.41
C ASP A 42 -3.42 -20.95 -7.52
N ARG A 43 -4.45 -20.61 -8.33
CA ARG A 43 -4.32 -19.57 -9.36
C ARG A 43 -4.13 -18.18 -8.76
N HIS A 44 -4.80 -17.88 -7.65
CA HIS A 44 -4.69 -16.59 -6.95
C HIS A 44 -3.38 -16.50 -6.16
N ARG A 45 -2.91 -17.61 -5.60
CA ARG A 45 -1.56 -17.74 -5.02
C ARG A 45 -0.48 -17.44 -6.04
N LEU A 46 -0.62 -17.97 -7.26
CA LEU A 46 0.31 -17.71 -8.36
C LEU A 46 0.37 -16.23 -8.70
N PHE A 47 -0.78 -15.55 -8.79
CA PHE A 47 -0.85 -14.11 -8.99
C PHE A 47 -0.06 -13.35 -7.91
N LEU A 48 -0.35 -13.64 -6.63
CA LEU A 48 0.30 -12.96 -5.50
C LEU A 48 1.81 -13.23 -5.44
N ASP A 49 2.26 -14.46 -5.76
CA ASP A 49 3.68 -14.84 -5.81
C ASP A 49 4.45 -14.09 -6.93
N LEU A 50 3.77 -13.78 -8.04
CA LEU A 50 4.33 -13.10 -9.21
C LEU A 50 4.26 -11.57 -9.11
N LEU A 51 3.29 -11.05 -8.38
CA LEU A 51 2.98 -9.63 -8.34
C LEU A 51 4.21 -8.73 -8.10
N PRO A 52 5.08 -8.98 -7.10
CA PRO A 52 6.26 -8.13 -6.90
C PRO A 52 7.23 -8.19 -8.08
N LEU A 53 7.35 -9.33 -8.75
CA LEU A 53 8.18 -9.46 -9.95
C LEU A 53 7.61 -8.64 -11.11
N LEU A 54 6.28 -8.63 -11.29
CA LEU A 54 5.63 -7.88 -12.36
C LEU A 54 5.89 -6.37 -12.25
N PHE A 55 5.98 -5.82 -11.04
CA PHE A 55 6.37 -4.41 -10.83
C PHE A 55 7.88 -4.21 -10.80
N HIS A 56 8.67 -5.23 -10.44
CA HIS A 56 10.12 -5.13 -10.38
C HIS A 56 10.80 -5.19 -11.75
N ILE A 57 10.23 -5.91 -12.72
CA ILE A 57 10.73 -5.95 -14.10
C ILE A 57 9.66 -5.60 -15.11
N ASN A 58 10.09 -5.22 -16.30
CA ASN A 58 9.22 -4.95 -17.42
C ASN A 58 9.71 -5.78 -18.61
N HIS A 59 9.08 -6.93 -18.83
CA HIS A 59 9.57 -7.96 -19.74
C HIS A 59 8.46 -8.39 -20.72
N PRO A 60 8.71 -8.47 -22.05
CA PRO A 60 7.68 -8.76 -23.06
C PRO A 60 6.87 -10.03 -22.85
N MET A 61 7.44 -11.01 -22.15
CA MET A 61 6.79 -12.29 -21.86
C MET A 61 6.00 -12.33 -20.55
N LEU A 62 5.93 -11.21 -19.83
CA LEU A 62 5.18 -11.11 -18.58
C LEU A 62 3.98 -10.17 -18.73
N PRO A 63 2.90 -10.42 -17.97
CA PRO A 63 1.78 -9.51 -17.86
C PRO A 63 2.21 -8.10 -17.47
N GLY A 64 1.49 -7.10 -17.96
CA GLY A 64 1.82 -5.70 -17.68
C GLY A 64 2.90 -5.09 -18.58
N TYR A 65 3.51 -5.86 -19.48
CA TYR A 65 4.47 -5.28 -20.43
C TYR A 65 3.80 -4.23 -21.32
N LEU A 66 4.46 -3.09 -21.49
CA LEU A 66 4.02 -2.00 -22.35
C LEU A 66 5.09 -1.69 -23.41
N SER A 67 6.23 -1.19 -22.97
CA SER A 67 7.38 -0.86 -23.83
C SER A 67 8.66 -0.95 -23.02
N SER A 68 9.84 -0.97 -23.64
CA SER A 68 11.13 -1.02 -22.93
C SER A 68 11.40 0.16 -21.99
N LYS A 69 10.64 1.26 -22.11
CA LYS A 69 10.78 2.48 -21.30
C LYS A 69 9.92 2.48 -20.04
N ALA A 70 8.96 1.57 -19.90
CA ALA A 70 8.03 1.64 -18.77
C ALA A 70 8.78 1.46 -17.44
N PRO A 71 8.45 2.28 -16.43
CA PRO A 71 9.13 2.26 -15.14
C PRO A 71 8.99 0.91 -14.45
N ALA A 72 10.05 0.52 -13.75
CA ALA A 72 10.13 -0.77 -13.07
C ALA A 72 11.21 -0.75 -11.99
N GLY A 73 11.02 -1.62 -11.00
CA GLY A 73 11.99 -1.82 -9.94
C GLY A 73 11.35 -1.50 -8.59
N VAL A 74 11.03 -2.56 -7.85
CA VAL A 74 10.61 -2.47 -6.46
C VAL A 74 11.85 -2.35 -5.58
N SER A 75 11.86 -1.36 -4.69
CA SER A 75 12.94 -1.14 -3.72
C SER A 75 13.20 -2.38 -2.88
N ASP A 76 14.47 -2.70 -2.60
CA ASP A 76 14.90 -3.84 -1.75
C ASP A 76 14.26 -5.20 -2.07
N TYR A 77 13.73 -5.38 -3.29
CA TYR A 77 13.11 -6.62 -3.71
C TYR A 77 14.09 -7.45 -4.55
N LYS A 78 14.22 -8.73 -4.18
CA LYS A 78 14.94 -9.73 -4.97
C LYS A 78 14.01 -10.92 -5.18
N PRO A 79 13.73 -11.32 -6.43
CA PRO A 79 12.86 -12.46 -6.68
C PRO A 79 13.51 -13.74 -6.14
N ASN A 80 12.75 -14.50 -5.37
CA ASN A 80 13.20 -15.80 -4.88
C ASN A 80 13.00 -16.88 -5.98
N LYS A 81 13.58 -18.07 -5.76
CA LYS A 81 13.50 -19.19 -6.71
C LYS A 81 12.05 -19.55 -7.07
N ARG A 82 11.13 -19.53 -6.09
CA ARG A 82 9.72 -19.86 -6.30
C ARG A 82 9.03 -18.88 -7.25
N THR A 83 9.28 -17.58 -7.10
CA THR A 83 8.76 -16.54 -8.00
C THR A 83 9.31 -16.70 -9.41
N LEU A 84 10.61 -17.02 -9.54
CA LEU A 84 11.22 -17.26 -10.86
C LEU A 84 10.67 -18.52 -11.54
N ASP A 85 10.44 -19.59 -10.78
CA ASP A 85 9.85 -20.82 -11.31
C ASP A 85 8.38 -20.62 -11.70
N ALA A 86 7.63 -19.83 -10.94
CA ALA A 86 6.29 -19.38 -11.32
C ALA A 86 6.31 -18.58 -12.64
N ALA A 87 7.28 -17.68 -12.82
CA ALA A 87 7.39 -16.88 -14.03
C ALA A 87 7.73 -17.73 -15.26
N ARG A 88 8.59 -18.75 -15.10
CA ARG A 88 8.91 -19.72 -16.16
C ARG A 88 7.73 -20.63 -16.52
N LYS A 89 6.86 -20.94 -15.56
CA LYS A 89 5.61 -21.66 -15.84
C LYS A 89 4.65 -20.83 -16.67
N LEU A 90 4.63 -19.51 -16.47
CA LEU A 90 3.82 -18.59 -17.26
C LEU A 90 4.35 -18.41 -18.68
N SER A 91 5.68 -18.27 -18.84
CA SER A 91 6.32 -18.25 -20.15
C SER A 91 7.65 -19.01 -20.12
N LYS A 92 7.74 -20.10 -20.89
CA LYS A 92 8.94 -20.97 -20.94
C LYS A 92 10.19 -20.24 -21.44
N SER A 93 10.02 -19.21 -22.26
CA SER A 93 11.11 -18.39 -22.80
C SER A 93 11.57 -17.29 -21.83
N PHE A 94 10.93 -17.16 -20.66
CA PHE A 94 11.32 -16.17 -19.66
C PHE A 94 12.68 -16.50 -19.06
N THR A 95 13.62 -15.57 -19.20
CA THR A 95 14.91 -15.59 -18.52
C THR A 95 15.04 -14.35 -17.67
N TYR A 96 15.18 -14.53 -16.35
CA TYR A 96 15.42 -13.41 -15.46
C TYR A 96 16.85 -12.91 -15.65
N GLN A 97 16.97 -11.63 -15.99
CA GLN A 97 18.23 -10.91 -16.03
C GLN A 97 18.19 -9.83 -14.98
N GLN A 98 19.08 -9.94 -13.99
CA GLN A 98 19.22 -8.90 -12.98
C GLN A 98 19.77 -7.65 -13.66
N ARG A 99 18.93 -6.63 -13.78
CA ARG A 99 19.36 -5.31 -14.26
C ARG A 99 19.82 -4.49 -13.06
N SER A 100 20.97 -3.83 -13.20
CA SER A 100 21.37 -2.76 -12.30
C SER A 100 20.46 -1.56 -12.56
N VAL A 101 19.34 -1.48 -11.85
CA VAL A 101 18.43 -0.34 -11.94
C VAL A 101 19.09 0.83 -11.21
N ARG A 102 19.26 1.98 -11.89
CA ARG A 102 19.89 3.18 -11.28
C ARG A 102 19.01 3.79 -10.18
N ALA A 103 17.69 3.67 -10.30
CA ALA A 103 16.72 4.12 -9.31
C ALA A 103 15.50 3.19 -9.30
N HIS A 104 14.96 2.88 -8.12
CA HIS A 104 13.75 2.08 -8.00
C HIS A 104 12.53 3.01 -8.15
N ASP A 105 11.73 2.80 -9.18
CA ASP A 105 10.53 3.60 -9.44
C ASP A 105 9.37 3.25 -8.49
N VAL A 106 9.34 2.00 -8.01
CA VAL A 106 8.35 1.51 -7.04
C VAL A 106 9.02 1.40 -5.67
N LEU A 107 8.51 2.14 -4.70
CA LEU A 107 8.99 2.15 -3.33
C LEU A 107 8.48 0.94 -2.55
N ALA A 108 7.20 0.63 -2.69
CA ALA A 108 6.56 -0.46 -1.97
C ALA A 108 5.28 -0.93 -2.68
N LEU A 109 4.87 -2.16 -2.37
CA LEU A 109 3.60 -2.74 -2.71
C LEU A 109 2.89 -3.13 -1.42
N TYR A 110 1.70 -2.59 -1.19
CA TYR A 110 0.87 -2.96 -0.05
C TYR A 110 -0.45 -3.55 -0.50
N MET A 111 -0.87 -4.63 0.13
CA MET A 111 -2.23 -5.13 0.01
C MET A 111 -3.09 -4.51 1.11
N MET A 112 -4.20 -3.93 0.71
CA MET A 112 -5.27 -3.47 1.58
C MET A 112 -6.32 -4.57 1.72
N GLY A 113 -6.96 -4.67 2.88
CA GLY A 113 -8.00 -5.68 3.11
C GLY A 113 -9.23 -5.42 2.23
N SER A 114 -9.70 -6.45 1.51
CA SER A 114 -10.86 -6.39 0.61
C SER A 114 -12.18 -6.80 1.26
N SER A 115 -12.17 -7.29 2.50
CA SER A 115 -13.34 -7.92 3.14
C SER A 115 -13.70 -7.22 4.46
N GLY A 116 -14.55 -6.19 4.39
CA GLY A 116 -15.16 -5.57 5.58
C GLY A 116 -14.44 -4.35 6.16
N THR A 117 -13.50 -3.78 5.43
CA THR A 117 -12.66 -2.67 5.85
C THR A 117 -13.08 -1.33 5.22
N ILE A 118 -12.60 -0.26 5.84
CA ILE A 118 -13.12 1.10 5.66
C ILE A 118 -13.03 1.52 4.19
N ALA A 119 -12.04 1.14 3.37
CA ALA A 119 -11.98 1.44 1.93
C ALA A 119 -11.58 0.17 1.14
N TYR A 120 -11.95 -0.14 -0.11
CA TYR A 120 -12.74 0.47 -1.19
C TYR A 120 -13.26 -0.70 -2.08
N SER A 121 -14.03 -0.43 -3.15
CA SER A 121 -14.63 -1.39 -4.13
C SER A 121 -15.47 -2.57 -3.58
N ARG A 122 -16.78 -2.60 -3.90
CA ARG A 122 -17.70 -3.68 -3.49
C ARG A 122 -17.39 -5.06 -4.11
N LYS A 123 -16.37 -5.16 -4.98
CA LYS A 123 -16.18 -6.30 -5.86
C LYS A 123 -14.74 -6.84 -5.91
N SER A 124 -13.72 -6.11 -5.43
CA SER A 124 -12.34 -6.61 -5.51
C SER A 124 -12.02 -7.67 -4.48
N ASP A 125 -11.23 -8.66 -4.90
CA ASP A 125 -10.57 -9.61 -4.03
C ASP A 125 -9.29 -9.01 -3.42
N PHE A 126 -8.58 -8.15 -4.16
CA PHE A 126 -7.38 -7.44 -3.69
C PHE A 126 -7.37 -5.97 -4.10
N ASP A 127 -7.11 -5.10 -3.13
CA ASP A 127 -6.75 -3.71 -3.38
C ASP A 127 -5.26 -3.54 -3.09
N ILE A 128 -4.51 -2.99 -4.04
CA ILE A 128 -3.05 -2.93 -3.96
C ILE A 128 -2.54 -1.53 -4.16
N TRP A 129 -1.86 -0.99 -3.16
CA TRP A 129 -1.15 0.28 -3.27
C TRP A 129 0.22 0.05 -3.89
N VAL A 130 0.49 0.77 -4.97
CA VAL A 130 1.77 0.83 -5.64
C VAL A 130 2.41 2.15 -5.28
N CYS A 131 3.26 2.14 -4.26
CA CYS A 131 3.92 3.36 -3.79
C CYS A 131 5.03 3.73 -4.76
N ILE A 132 4.99 4.96 -5.27
CA ILE A 132 5.93 5.47 -6.26
C ILE A 132 6.77 6.59 -5.66
N ARG A 133 7.91 6.87 -6.28
CA ARG A 133 8.71 8.05 -5.93
C ARG A 133 7.98 9.34 -6.32
N ASN A 134 8.07 10.34 -5.47
CA ASN A 134 7.42 11.64 -5.66
C ASN A 134 7.89 12.39 -6.92
N ASP A 135 9.16 12.24 -7.28
CA ASP A 135 9.80 12.87 -8.44
C ASP A 135 9.54 12.14 -9.76
N MET A 136 8.61 11.18 -9.80
CA MET A 136 8.20 10.51 -11.02
C MET A 136 7.40 11.44 -11.92
N ASP A 137 7.84 11.63 -13.16
CA ASP A 137 7.15 12.44 -14.16
C ASP A 137 5.79 11.84 -14.57
N SER A 138 4.95 12.66 -15.20
CA SER A 138 3.60 12.28 -15.59
C SER A 138 3.56 11.15 -16.62
N GLU A 139 4.51 11.11 -17.56
CA GLU A 139 4.58 10.06 -18.59
C GLU A 139 4.89 8.70 -17.95
N ALA A 140 5.86 8.65 -17.05
CA ALA A 140 6.19 7.46 -16.28
C ALA A 140 5.02 7.01 -15.39
N ARG A 141 4.33 7.94 -14.72
CA ARG A 141 3.11 7.65 -13.94
C ARG A 141 2.03 7.01 -14.83
N GLU A 142 1.77 7.56 -16.02
CA GLU A 142 0.79 7.02 -16.97
C GLU A 142 1.19 5.64 -17.49
N MET A 143 2.47 5.44 -17.84
CA MET A 143 2.97 4.13 -18.26
C MET A 143 2.84 3.08 -17.15
N LEU A 144 3.08 3.46 -15.89
CA LEU A 144 2.92 2.58 -14.75
C LEU A 144 1.44 2.25 -14.49
N ALA A 145 0.56 3.24 -14.64
CA ALA A 145 -0.89 3.04 -14.54
C ALA A 145 -1.39 2.08 -15.62
N GLN A 146 -0.95 2.25 -16.88
CA GLN A 146 -1.31 1.34 -17.97
C GLN A 146 -0.75 -0.07 -17.73
N LYS A 147 0.47 -0.18 -17.20
CA LYS A 147 1.05 -1.46 -16.78
C LYS A 147 0.19 -2.11 -15.69
N ALA A 148 -0.27 -1.35 -14.70
CA ALA A 148 -1.15 -1.85 -13.65
C ALA A 148 -2.48 -2.36 -14.23
N ALA A 149 -3.14 -1.58 -15.10
CA ALA A 149 -4.38 -1.98 -15.78
C ALA A 149 -4.24 -3.27 -16.61
N ASN A 150 -3.07 -3.46 -17.26
CA ASN A 150 -2.76 -4.69 -17.98
C ASN A 150 -2.59 -5.89 -17.03
N ILE A 151 -2.05 -5.67 -15.82
CA ILE A 151 -1.96 -6.70 -14.77
C ILE A 151 -3.35 -7.02 -14.20
N GLU A 152 -4.24 -6.04 -14.03
CA GLU A 152 -5.63 -6.25 -13.62
C GLU A 152 -6.38 -7.10 -14.65
N SER A 153 -6.23 -6.78 -15.94
CA SER A 153 -6.84 -7.56 -17.03
C SER A 153 -6.35 -9.01 -17.03
N TRP A 154 -5.06 -9.23 -16.74
CA TRP A 154 -4.52 -10.57 -16.56
C TRP A 154 -5.07 -11.27 -15.32
N ALA A 155 -5.22 -10.57 -14.19
CA ALA A 155 -5.86 -11.12 -12.99
C ALA A 155 -7.31 -11.52 -13.25
N ALA A 156 -8.07 -10.69 -13.96
CA ALA A 156 -9.46 -10.95 -14.34
C ALA A 156 -9.60 -12.22 -15.20
N SER A 157 -8.62 -12.52 -16.07
CA SER A 157 -8.57 -13.77 -16.82
C SER A 157 -8.49 -15.03 -15.94
N MET A 158 -8.06 -14.87 -14.68
CA MET A 158 -8.00 -15.92 -13.66
C MET A 158 -9.19 -15.89 -12.70
N SER A 159 -10.22 -15.09 -12.98
CA SER A 159 -11.34 -14.81 -12.08
C SER A 159 -10.85 -14.30 -10.72
N LEU A 160 -9.90 -13.35 -10.76
CA LEU A 160 -9.43 -12.60 -9.61
C LEU A 160 -9.66 -11.12 -9.88
N GLU A 161 -10.43 -10.46 -9.03
CA GLU A 161 -10.64 -9.01 -9.16
C GLU A 161 -9.60 -8.27 -8.33
N VAL A 162 -8.73 -7.51 -9.00
CA VAL A 162 -7.66 -6.73 -8.37
C VAL A 162 -7.75 -5.29 -8.86
N HIS A 163 -7.55 -4.34 -7.94
CA HIS A 163 -7.40 -2.92 -8.27
C HIS A 163 -6.08 -2.39 -7.76
N PHE A 164 -5.37 -1.65 -8.60
CA PHE A 164 -4.12 -0.97 -8.24
C PHE A 164 -4.34 0.53 -8.06
N PHE A 165 -3.77 1.06 -6.99
CA PHE A 165 -3.77 2.49 -6.70
C PHE A 165 -2.32 2.98 -6.67
N LEU A 166 -1.97 3.90 -7.56
CA LEU A 166 -0.66 4.55 -7.51
C LEU A 166 -0.66 5.54 -6.35
N MET A 167 0.29 5.39 -5.42
CA MET A 167 0.37 6.19 -4.21
C MET A 167 1.69 6.96 -4.17
N ASP A 168 1.60 8.28 -4.10
CA ASP A 168 2.73 9.16 -3.78
C ASP A 168 2.64 9.47 -2.27
N ASP A 169 3.65 9.06 -1.51
CA ASP A 169 3.62 9.18 -0.04
C ASP A 169 3.65 10.64 0.42
N ALA A 170 4.41 11.49 -0.28
CA ALA A 170 4.47 12.92 -0.01
C ALA A 170 3.14 13.62 -0.35
N ALA A 171 2.55 13.34 -1.51
CA ALA A 171 1.25 13.91 -1.89
C ALA A 171 0.13 13.41 -0.96
N PHE A 172 0.15 12.12 -0.62
CA PHE A 172 -0.80 11.55 0.33
C PHE A 172 -0.73 12.26 1.68
N ARG A 173 0.48 12.42 2.25
CA ARG A 173 0.69 13.15 3.52
C ARG A 173 0.19 14.61 3.46
N ALA A 174 0.29 15.26 2.30
CA ALA A 174 -0.21 16.61 2.08
C ALA A 174 -1.75 16.69 1.99
N GLY A 175 -2.44 15.54 1.94
CA GLY A 175 -3.89 15.44 1.77
C GLY A 175 -4.34 15.52 0.31
N GLU A 176 -3.41 15.43 -0.65
CA GLU A 176 -3.68 15.48 -2.08
C GLU A 176 -4.09 14.08 -2.58
N MET A 177 -5.39 13.77 -2.50
CA MET A 177 -5.96 12.53 -3.04
C MET A 177 -6.61 12.77 -4.40
N ASP A 178 -5.79 12.75 -5.47
CA ASP A 178 -6.22 13.14 -6.82
C ASP A 178 -7.12 12.12 -7.54
N SER A 179 -7.30 10.90 -7.04
CA SER A 179 -7.93 9.82 -7.84
C SER A 179 -8.77 8.78 -7.09
N LEU A 180 -8.91 8.88 -5.77
CA LEU A 180 -9.40 7.75 -4.96
C LEU A 180 -10.92 7.64 -4.80
N SER A 181 -11.72 8.62 -5.22
CA SER A 181 -13.16 8.45 -5.50
C SER A 181 -13.83 9.75 -5.93
N SER A 182 -14.73 9.69 -6.91
CA SER A 182 -15.64 10.79 -7.28
C SER A 182 -16.74 11.09 -6.24
N GLU A 183 -16.66 10.55 -5.01
CA GLU A 183 -17.69 10.71 -3.98
C GLU A 183 -17.21 11.59 -2.81
N SER A 184 -17.40 12.90 -2.99
CA SER A 184 -17.62 14.00 -2.01
C SER A 184 -17.37 13.80 -0.50
N SER A 185 -16.29 13.11 -0.09
CA SER A 185 -15.99 12.81 1.32
C SER A 185 -14.75 13.53 1.87
N GLY A 186 -14.04 14.30 1.04
CA GLY A 186 -13.00 15.24 1.45
C GLY A 186 -11.86 14.64 2.28
N SER A 187 -11.38 15.41 3.27
CA SER A 187 -10.28 15.06 4.19
C SER A 187 -10.60 13.91 5.16
N ALA A 188 -11.87 13.69 5.50
CA ALA A 188 -12.29 12.57 6.35
C ALA A 188 -11.95 11.21 5.72
N GLN A 189 -12.09 11.10 4.40
CA GLN A 189 -11.74 9.89 3.66
C GLN A 189 -10.24 9.61 3.72
N HIS A 190 -9.40 10.65 3.65
CA HIS A 190 -7.96 10.52 3.74
C HIS A 190 -7.52 9.91 5.08
N HIS A 191 -8.01 10.45 6.21
CA HIS A 191 -7.67 9.96 7.54
C HIS A 191 -8.18 8.54 7.80
N LEU A 192 -9.40 8.25 7.36
CA LEU A 192 -9.99 6.91 7.46
C LEU A 192 -9.21 5.86 6.67
N LEU A 193 -8.76 6.22 5.47
CA LEU A 193 -7.96 5.34 4.64
C LEU A 193 -6.59 5.08 5.26
N LEU A 194 -5.98 6.11 5.85
CA LEU A 194 -4.69 6.00 6.54
C LEU A 194 -4.79 5.12 7.80
N ASP A 195 -5.83 5.29 8.61
CA ASP A 195 -6.11 4.42 9.77
C ASP A 195 -6.28 2.96 9.34
N GLU A 196 -7.07 2.73 8.29
CA GLU A 196 -7.26 1.40 7.72
C GLU A 196 -5.94 0.80 7.24
N PHE A 197 -5.12 1.59 6.55
CA PHE A 197 -3.82 1.18 6.07
C PHE A 197 -2.90 0.76 7.21
N TYR A 198 -2.80 1.56 8.27
CA TYR A 198 -1.98 1.22 9.42
C TYR A 198 -2.51 0.03 10.21
N ARG A 199 -3.83 -0.16 10.28
CA ARG A 199 -4.43 -1.28 11.01
C ARG A 199 -4.38 -2.59 10.25
N THR A 200 -4.63 -2.59 8.94
CA THR A 200 -4.82 -3.82 8.15
C THR A 200 -3.92 -3.97 6.94
N GLY A 201 -3.21 -2.94 6.51
CA GLY A 201 -2.27 -3.03 5.39
C GLY A 201 -1.24 -4.14 5.57
N LEU A 202 -0.90 -4.80 4.46
CA LEU A 202 0.12 -5.84 4.39
C LEU A 202 1.20 -5.43 3.39
N LEU A 203 2.44 -5.35 3.85
CA LEU A 203 3.59 -5.14 2.99
C LEU A 203 3.87 -6.41 2.18
N ILE A 204 3.70 -6.33 0.85
CA ILE A 204 4.00 -7.43 -0.07
C ILE A 204 5.50 -7.40 -0.44
N ALA A 205 6.01 -6.22 -0.80
CA ALA A 205 7.40 -6.01 -1.15
C ALA A 205 7.78 -4.53 -1.02
N GLY A 206 9.05 -4.25 -0.76
CA GLY A 206 9.58 -2.90 -0.70
C GLY A 206 9.72 -2.32 0.69
N ARG A 207 9.66 -0.99 0.76
CA ARG A 207 9.87 -0.20 1.97
C ARG A 207 8.72 -0.38 2.95
N TYR A 208 8.99 -0.32 4.25
CA TYR A 208 7.96 -0.41 5.31
C TYR A 208 7.48 0.97 5.76
N PRO A 209 6.28 1.10 6.36
CA PRO A 209 5.79 2.41 6.81
C PRO A 209 6.54 2.88 8.05
N VAL A 210 7.03 4.13 8.04
CA VAL A 210 7.78 4.70 9.17
C VAL A 210 6.92 4.87 10.43
N TRP A 211 5.60 5.05 10.27
CA TRP A 211 4.64 5.23 11.36
C TRP A 211 4.72 4.13 12.43
N TRP A 212 5.01 2.89 12.04
CA TRP A 212 5.19 1.78 12.99
C TRP A 212 6.35 1.96 13.97
N LEU A 213 7.28 2.87 13.68
CA LEU A 213 8.41 3.19 14.54
C LEU A 213 8.16 4.40 15.45
N VAL A 214 6.99 5.04 15.34
CA VAL A 214 6.58 6.17 16.17
C VAL A 214 5.78 5.66 17.36
N PRO A 215 6.29 5.81 18.60
CA PRO A 215 5.54 5.46 19.79
C PRO A 215 4.29 6.34 19.97
N PRO A 216 3.18 5.81 20.53
CA PRO A 216 1.93 6.57 20.69
C PRO A 216 2.09 7.90 21.45
N GLN A 217 3.00 7.97 22.43
CA GLN A 217 3.27 9.20 23.18
C GLN A 217 3.90 10.33 22.35
N TYR A 218 4.41 10.02 21.16
CA TYR A 218 5.02 10.98 20.24
C TYR A 218 4.16 11.28 19.01
N GLU A 219 2.92 10.76 18.94
CA GLU A 219 2.02 10.98 17.80
C GLU A 219 1.69 12.47 17.61
N MET A 220 1.46 13.22 18.71
CA MET A 220 1.25 14.67 18.71
C MET A 220 2.42 15.47 18.10
N VAL A 221 3.61 14.89 18.11
CA VAL A 221 4.86 15.47 17.59
C VAL A 221 5.46 14.61 16.48
N TYR A 222 4.60 13.90 15.73
CA TYR A 222 4.98 12.94 14.68
C TYR A 222 6.06 13.48 13.73
N GLU A 223 5.84 14.67 13.19
CA GLU A 223 6.75 15.35 12.26
C GLU A 223 8.16 15.53 12.84
N GLU A 224 8.24 15.97 14.09
CA GLU A 224 9.50 16.20 14.79
C GLU A 224 10.20 14.87 15.10
N TYR A 225 9.43 13.85 15.51
CA TYR A 225 9.95 12.51 15.80
C TYR A 225 10.53 11.84 14.55
N VAL A 226 9.77 11.79 13.45
CA VAL A 226 10.25 11.17 12.19
C VAL A 226 11.45 11.92 11.64
N SER A 227 11.45 13.25 11.69
CA SER A 227 12.61 14.06 11.29
C SER A 227 13.85 13.67 12.10
N GLN A 228 13.76 13.58 13.43
CA GLN A 228 14.89 13.16 14.25
C GLN A 228 15.33 11.71 13.96
N LEU A 229 14.39 10.81 13.69
CA LEU A 229 14.65 9.40 13.40
C LEU A 229 15.55 9.23 12.16
N LEU A 230 15.24 9.99 11.10
CA LEU A 230 15.99 10.01 9.85
C LEU A 230 17.32 10.78 9.99
N HIS A 231 17.32 11.96 10.61
CA HIS A 231 18.53 12.78 10.79
C HIS A 231 19.59 12.09 11.66
N LYS A 232 19.17 11.43 12.75
CA LYS A 232 20.06 10.66 13.63
C LYS A 232 20.43 9.29 13.04
N ARG A 233 19.95 8.96 11.83
CA ARG A 233 20.24 7.72 11.09
C ARG A 233 19.88 6.45 11.86
N PHE A 234 18.85 6.51 12.70
CA PHE A 234 18.28 5.28 13.27
C PHE A 234 17.59 4.43 12.20
N VAL A 235 17.11 5.07 11.14
CA VAL A 235 16.46 4.44 9.99
C VAL A 235 17.00 5.05 8.70
N ASN A 236 17.20 4.22 7.68
CA ASN A 236 17.60 4.66 6.36
C ASN A 236 16.36 5.17 5.59
N PRO A 237 16.37 6.42 5.07
CA PRO A 237 15.26 6.94 4.26
C PRO A 237 14.89 6.06 3.04
N LYS A 238 15.83 5.24 2.56
CA LYS A 238 15.60 4.32 1.43
C LYS A 238 14.87 3.02 1.82
N GLU A 239 14.62 2.81 3.11
CA GLU A 239 13.93 1.62 3.63
C GLU A 239 12.48 1.89 4.04
N VAL A 240 12.07 3.17 4.05
CA VAL A 240 10.76 3.60 4.54
C VAL A 240 9.94 4.40 3.53
N VAL A 241 8.63 4.37 3.73
CA VAL A 241 7.64 5.32 3.18
C VAL A 241 6.96 6.03 4.35
N ASP A 242 6.51 7.27 4.11
CA ASP A 242 5.90 8.11 5.14
C ASP A 242 4.59 8.72 4.66
N PHE A 243 3.47 8.14 5.10
CA PHE A 243 2.11 8.63 4.82
C PHE A 243 1.59 9.62 5.85
N GLY A 244 2.37 9.98 6.88
CA GLY A 244 1.95 10.87 7.97
C GLY A 244 1.40 10.17 9.21
N GLY A 245 1.17 10.95 10.27
CA GLY A 245 0.54 10.51 11.52
C GLY A 245 -0.99 10.60 11.51
N LEU A 246 -1.64 9.98 12.49
CA LEU A 246 -3.10 9.88 12.63
C LEU A 246 -3.74 11.02 13.45
N ASP A 247 -2.95 11.81 14.18
CA ASP A 247 -3.42 12.76 15.22
C ASP A 247 -4.25 13.94 14.71
N LYS A 248 -4.36 14.14 13.39
CA LYS A 248 -5.02 15.32 12.82
C LYS A 248 -6.50 15.15 12.50
N MET A 249 -7.16 14.03 12.82
CA MET A 249 -8.57 13.87 12.45
C MET A 249 -9.46 14.85 13.26
N PRO A 250 -10.00 15.91 12.65
CA PRO A 250 -10.82 16.88 13.35
C PRO A 250 -12.11 16.23 13.88
N ALA A 251 -12.58 16.65 15.05
CA ALA A 251 -13.81 16.13 15.66
C ALA A 251 -15.03 16.15 14.70
N GLY A 252 -15.10 17.13 13.79
CA GLY A 252 -16.15 17.24 12.78
C GLY A 252 -16.12 16.17 11.68
N GLU A 253 -14.97 15.54 11.45
CA GLU A 253 -14.81 14.47 10.47
C GLU A 253 -15.27 13.11 10.98
N PHE A 254 -15.38 12.93 12.30
CA PHE A 254 -15.97 11.71 12.88
C PHE A 254 -17.42 11.52 12.45
N PHE A 255 -18.17 12.61 12.29
CA PHE A 255 -19.55 12.54 11.80
C PHE A 255 -19.60 12.12 10.33
N GLY A 256 -18.76 12.72 9.49
CA GLY A 256 -18.62 12.32 8.08
C GLY A 256 -18.18 10.86 7.94
N ALA A 257 -17.20 10.45 8.75
CA ALA A 257 -16.73 9.08 8.82
C ALA A 257 -17.82 8.09 9.23
N THR A 258 -18.58 8.41 10.28
CA THR A 258 -19.67 7.57 10.77
C THR A 258 -20.82 7.49 9.78
N LEU A 259 -21.18 8.61 9.15
CA LEU A 259 -22.22 8.66 8.12
C LEU A 259 -21.82 7.84 6.90
N TRP A 260 -20.55 7.90 6.52
CA TRP A 260 -20.01 7.12 5.41
C TRP A 260 -19.95 5.62 5.74
N GLN A 261 -19.53 5.25 6.95
CA GLN A 261 -19.63 3.86 7.44
C GLN A 261 -21.08 3.35 7.40
N LEU A 262 -22.03 4.16 7.86
CA LEU A 262 -23.46 3.86 7.78
C LEU A 262 -23.93 3.71 6.34
N TYR A 263 -23.53 4.61 5.44
CA TYR A 263 -23.87 4.52 4.02
C TYR A 263 -23.34 3.22 3.38
N LYS A 264 -22.10 2.84 3.68
CA LYS A 264 -21.53 1.55 3.25
C LYS A 264 -22.30 0.37 3.85
N ALA A 265 -22.60 0.39 5.15
CA ALA A 265 -23.36 -0.66 5.85
C ALA A 265 -24.78 -0.84 5.31
N VAL A 266 -25.47 0.24 4.96
CA VAL A 266 -26.81 0.20 4.35
C VAL A 266 -26.72 -0.29 2.90
N SER A 267 -25.70 0.17 2.17
CA SER A 267 -25.38 -0.28 0.82
C SER A 267 -24.93 -1.75 0.72
N LEU A 268 -24.49 -2.35 1.83
CA LEU A 268 -24.08 -3.75 1.95
C LEU A 268 -25.26 -4.73 2.01
N ARG A 269 -26.53 -4.26 2.01
CA ARG A 269 -27.68 -5.16 1.84
C ARG A 269 -27.79 -5.60 0.38
N PRO A 270 -27.76 -6.92 0.08
CA PRO A 270 -28.15 -7.39 -1.23
C PRO A 270 -29.64 -7.09 -1.42
N THR A 271 -29.96 -6.27 -2.42
CA THR A 271 -31.33 -6.17 -2.97
C THR A 271 -31.66 -7.48 -3.69
N SER A 272 -31.88 -8.54 -2.93
CA SER A 272 -32.51 -9.76 -3.43
C SER A 272 -33.62 -10.19 -2.49
N ARG A 273 -34.85 -9.70 -2.74
CA ARG A 273 -36.08 -10.48 -2.59
C ARG A 273 -37.30 -9.78 -3.23
N ARG A 274 -37.75 -10.39 -4.35
CA ARG A 274 -39.12 -10.51 -4.92
C ARG A 274 -39.76 -9.20 -5.44
N SER A 275 -40.31 -9.17 -6.66
CA SER A 275 -41.42 -10.02 -7.09
C SER A 275 -41.36 -10.43 -8.57
N ARG A 276 -41.46 -11.75 -8.83
CA ARG A 276 -42.07 -12.26 -10.07
C ARG A 276 -43.56 -12.34 -9.79
N TYR A 277 -44.35 -11.51 -10.48
CA TYR A 277 -45.73 -11.83 -10.81
C TYR A 277 -45.74 -12.24 -12.29
N CYS A 278 -45.99 -13.52 -12.52
CA CYS A 278 -46.65 -14.17 -13.66
C CYS A 278 -46.61 -15.67 -13.37
#